data_AF-A0A2N2ZRU8-F1
#
_entry.id   AF-A0A2N2ZRU8-F1
#
_cell.length_a   1.000
_cell.length_b   1.000
_cell.length_c   1.000
_cell.angle_alpha   90.00
_cell.angle_beta   90.00
_cell.angle_gamma   90.00
#
_symmetry.space_group_name_H-M   'P 1'
#
loop_
_entity.id
_entity.type
_entity.pdbx_description
1 polymer ?
#
loop_
_entity_poly.entity_id
_entity_poly.type
_entity_poly.pdbx_seq_one_letter_code
_entity_poly.pdbx_strand_id
1 'polypeptide(L)'
;MKKITLFFVALSISIGGFFAQNRVAQPVSLPTNDIIPSERTCATMDMVSQEELDAFQEWLEPQVQAYLQNQQQSGSPEVVYTIPTVVHIIHNSTEGIGQGRNLSNARIQSQINILNNDFRKTNSDIGSVPSMFSGIAADSEINFCLIQTYPTGHPNAGQAMPEPGVNRVSATTIGGGIANT
;
A
#
# COMPACT_ATOMS: atom_id res chain seq x y z
N MET A 1 28.26 -56.37 -15.86
CA MET A 1 29.73 -56.30 -16.08
C MET A 1 30.23 -55.04 -15.42
N LYS A 2 31.11 -55.22 -14.42
CA LYS A 2 31.68 -54.21 -13.52
C LYS A 2 32.82 -53.48 -14.21
N LYS A 3 32.93 -52.16 -14.08
CA LYS A 3 34.23 -51.46 -13.96
C LYS A 3 34.09 -50.25 -13.03
N ILE A 4 34.32 -50.57 -11.76
CA ILE A 4 34.76 -49.67 -10.69
C ILE A 4 36.25 -49.39 -10.96
N THR A 5 36.69 -48.15 -10.91
CA THR A 5 38.11 -47.83 -10.65
C THR A 5 38.20 -46.57 -9.82
N LEU A 6 38.86 -46.74 -8.68
CA LEU A 6 38.99 -45.87 -7.52
C LEU A 6 40.49 -45.88 -7.19
N PHE A 7 41.12 -44.71 -7.10
CA PHE A 7 42.44 -44.48 -6.48
C PHE A 7 42.46 -42.97 -6.09
N PHE A 8 42.22 -42.51 -4.86
CA PHE A 8 42.91 -42.65 -3.55
C PHE A 8 44.28 -41.94 -3.43
N VAL A 9 44.36 -41.04 -2.43
CA VAL A 9 45.54 -40.49 -1.69
C VAL A 9 46.22 -39.25 -2.33
N ALA A 10 46.54 -38.12 -1.67
CA ALA A 10 46.68 -37.68 -0.25
C ALA A 10 46.27 -36.18 -0.15
N LEU A 11 45.49 -35.72 0.83
CA LEU A 11 45.82 -35.37 2.24
C LEU A 11 46.99 -34.37 2.40
N SER A 12 46.68 -33.09 2.66
CA SER A 12 47.12 -32.42 3.90
C SER A 12 46.61 -30.96 4.06
N ILE A 13 45.80 -30.79 5.11
CA ILE A 13 45.87 -29.74 6.14
C ILE A 13 45.51 -28.30 5.75
N SER A 14 44.33 -27.88 6.22
CA SER A 14 44.18 -26.68 7.07
C SER A 14 42.94 -26.84 7.95
N ILE A 15 43.16 -27.39 9.15
CA ILE A 15 42.23 -27.31 10.28
C ILE A 15 42.36 -25.90 10.85
N GLY A 16 41.24 -25.18 10.92
CA GLY A 16 41.14 -23.89 11.59
C GLY A 16 39.72 -23.64 12.06
N GLY A 17 39.43 -24.06 13.30
CA GLY A 17 38.55 -23.37 14.23
C GLY A 17 37.05 -23.31 13.93
N PHE A 18 36.30 -24.13 14.67
CA PHE A 18 34.91 -23.90 15.04
C PHE A 18 34.72 -22.59 15.83
N PHE A 19 33.45 -22.22 16.02
CA PHE A 19 32.89 -21.14 16.84
C PHE A 19 32.68 -19.78 16.16
N ALA A 20 31.70 -19.71 15.28
CA ALA A 20 30.81 -18.54 15.26
C ALA A 20 29.52 -18.94 15.99
N GLN A 21 29.26 -18.28 17.11
CA GLN A 21 28.13 -18.51 17.99
C GLN A 21 26.83 -18.27 17.22
N ASN A 22 26.03 -19.33 17.05
CA ASN A 22 24.61 -19.20 16.73
C ASN A 22 23.92 -18.62 17.98
N ARG A 23 23.94 -17.29 18.14
CA ARG A 23 23.08 -16.63 19.12
C ARG A 23 21.69 -16.56 18.52
N VAL A 24 20.92 -17.63 18.72
CA VAL A 24 19.48 -17.47 18.86
C VAL A 24 19.32 -16.46 19.99
N ALA A 25 18.79 -15.28 19.69
CA ALA A 25 18.34 -14.38 20.73
C ALA A 25 17.33 -15.18 21.56
N GLN A 26 17.70 -15.46 22.82
CA GLN A 26 16.72 -15.99 23.76
C GLN A 26 15.58 -14.97 23.79
N PRO A 27 14.30 -15.38 23.68
CA PRO A 27 13.22 -14.46 23.98
C PRO A 27 13.53 -13.93 25.38
N VAL A 28 13.62 -12.60 25.49
CA VAL A 28 13.63 -11.96 26.80
C VAL A 28 12.35 -12.41 27.46
N SER A 29 12.46 -13.35 28.40
CA SER A 29 11.37 -13.67 29.31
C SER A 29 11.23 -12.45 30.20
N LEU A 30 10.41 -11.50 29.74
CA LEU A 30 9.85 -10.49 30.61
C LEU A 30 9.24 -11.27 31.78
N PRO A 31 9.59 -10.97 33.04
CA PRO A 31 8.90 -11.58 34.15
C PRO A 31 7.41 -11.37 33.92
N THR A 32 6.66 -12.47 33.81
CA THR A 32 5.20 -12.51 33.67
C THR A 32 4.55 -12.11 34.99
N ASN A 33 5.01 -11.02 35.59
CA ASN A 33 4.38 -10.42 36.73
C ASN A 33 3.34 -9.43 36.18
N ASP A 34 2.20 -9.99 35.79
CA ASP A 34 0.86 -9.40 35.97
C ASP A 34 0.77 -7.87 35.85
N ILE A 35 0.92 -7.31 34.64
CA ILE A 35 0.46 -5.93 34.37
C ILE A 35 -0.71 -5.90 33.37
N ILE A 36 -1.06 -7.03 32.76
CA ILE A 36 -2.32 -7.14 32.03
C ILE A 36 -3.32 -7.78 32.99
N PRO A 37 -4.22 -6.99 33.61
CA PRO A 37 -5.25 -7.58 34.44
C PRO A 37 -6.04 -8.58 33.59
N SER A 38 -6.22 -9.79 34.13
CA SER A 38 -6.94 -10.91 33.49
C SER A 38 -8.34 -10.50 33.03
N GLU A 39 -8.88 -9.42 33.62
CA GLU A 39 -10.11 -8.78 33.20
C GLU A 39 -9.86 -7.28 33.08
N ARG A 40 -10.36 -6.67 32.00
CA ARG A 40 -10.35 -5.21 31.87
C ARG A 40 -11.38 -4.64 32.84
N THR A 41 -10.95 -4.30 34.05
CA THR A 41 -11.81 -3.64 35.04
C THR A 41 -11.79 -2.13 34.77
N CYS A 42 -12.88 -1.59 34.25
CA CYS A 42 -13.07 -0.13 34.21
C CYS A 42 -13.32 0.35 35.65
N ALA A 43 -12.51 1.28 36.14
CA ALA A 43 -12.61 1.82 37.51
C ALA A 43 -13.98 2.47 37.81
N THR A 44 -14.75 2.82 36.79
CA THR A 44 -16.12 3.36 36.91
C THR A 44 -17.15 2.30 37.32
N MET A 45 -16.88 1.00 37.12
CA MET A 45 -17.86 -0.07 37.39
C MET A 45 -18.14 -0.26 38.89
N ASP A 46 -17.17 0.05 39.77
CA ASP A 46 -17.35 -0.06 41.23
C ASP A 46 -18.26 1.03 41.83
N MET A 47 -18.60 2.06 41.03
CA MET A 47 -19.40 3.22 41.46
C MET A 47 -20.85 3.14 40.96
N VAL A 48 -21.19 2.15 40.13
CA VAL A 48 -22.52 1.96 39.57
C VAL A 48 -23.17 0.79 40.28
N SER A 49 -24.44 0.93 40.69
CA SER A 49 -25.14 -0.19 41.30
C SER A 49 -25.36 -1.33 40.29
N GLN A 50 -25.41 -2.57 40.76
CA GLN A 50 -25.64 -3.72 39.88
C GLN A 50 -26.94 -3.58 39.07
N GLU A 51 -27.98 -2.99 39.67
CA GLU A 51 -29.27 -2.75 39.02
C GLU A 51 -29.18 -1.73 37.87
N GLU A 52 -28.38 -0.67 38.02
CA GLU A 52 -28.13 0.31 36.96
C GLU A 52 -27.32 -0.28 35.80
N LEU A 53 -26.36 -1.17 36.11
CA LEU A 53 -25.58 -1.89 35.09
C LEU A 53 -26.46 -2.86 34.29
N ASP A 54 -27.30 -3.62 34.97
CA ASP A 54 -28.20 -4.59 34.33
C ASP A 54 -29.22 -3.85 33.44
N ALA A 55 -29.80 -2.74 33.93
CA ALA A 55 -30.70 -1.89 33.15
C ALA A 55 -30.01 -1.26 31.93
N PHE A 56 -28.75 -0.84 32.06
CA PHE A 56 -27.96 -0.34 30.93
C PHE A 56 -27.67 -1.44 29.89
N GLN A 57 -27.35 -2.65 30.34
CA GLN A 57 -27.08 -3.77 29.46
C GLN A 57 -28.34 -4.21 28.70
N GLU A 58 -29.49 -4.26 29.37
CA GLU A 58 -30.79 -4.57 28.74
C GLU A 58 -31.18 -3.49 27.71
N TRP A 59 -30.85 -2.23 27.97
CA TRP A 59 -31.02 -1.14 27.00
C TRP A 59 -30.05 -1.21 25.82
N LEU A 60 -28.81 -1.63 26.06
CA LEU A 60 -27.74 -1.65 25.06
C LEU A 60 -27.85 -2.85 24.10
N GLU A 61 -28.27 -4.01 24.59
CA GLU A 61 -28.40 -5.24 23.79
C GLU A 61 -29.17 -5.06 22.48
N PRO A 62 -30.41 -4.50 22.45
CA PRO A 62 -31.14 -4.33 21.21
C PRO A 62 -30.45 -3.35 20.25
N GLN A 63 -29.73 -2.35 20.76
CA GLN A 63 -28.97 -1.39 19.94
C GLN A 63 -27.78 -2.07 19.26
N VAL A 64 -27.05 -2.91 20.01
CA VAL A 64 -25.94 -3.70 19.47
C VAL A 64 -26.44 -4.71 18.44
N GLN A 65 -27.55 -5.40 18.72
CA GLN A 65 -28.15 -6.33 17.76
C GLN A 65 -28.62 -5.63 16.48
N ALA A 66 -29.25 -4.46 16.58
CA ALA A 66 -29.63 -3.66 15.42
C ALA A 66 -28.39 -3.20 14.63
N TYR A 67 -27.33 -2.76 15.30
CA TYR A 67 -26.06 -2.41 14.65
C TYR A 67 -25.45 -3.59 13.90
N LEU A 68 -25.38 -4.77 14.53
CA LEU A 68 -24.83 -5.99 13.91
C LEU A 68 -25.69 -6.48 12.73
N GLN A 69 -27.02 -6.43 12.84
CA GLN A 69 -27.92 -6.78 11.74
C GLN A 69 -27.78 -5.80 10.56
N ASN A 70 -27.67 -4.49 10.85
CA ASN A 70 -27.41 -3.48 9.83
C ASN A 70 -26.02 -3.63 9.21
N GLN A 71 -25.01 -4.07 9.96
CA GLN A 71 -23.67 -4.40 9.45
C GLN A 71 -23.65 -5.68 8.59
N GLN A 72 -24.49 -6.67 8.88
CA GLN A 72 -24.61 -7.86 8.02
C GLN A 72 -25.33 -7.57 6.70
N GLN A 73 -26.23 -6.58 6.67
CA GLN A 73 -26.85 -6.08 5.44
C GLN A 73 -25.97 -5.04 4.73
N SER A 74 -25.11 -4.36 5.49
CA SER A 74 -24.15 -3.35 5.03
C SER A 74 -22.73 -3.85 5.21
N GLY A 75 -22.46 -5.11 4.83
CA GLY A 75 -21.10 -5.46 4.47
C GLY A 75 -20.78 -4.50 3.35
N SER A 76 -20.09 -3.39 3.65
CA SER A 76 -19.67 -2.43 2.64
C SER A 76 -19.03 -3.30 1.58
N PRO A 77 -19.61 -3.40 0.36
CA PRO A 77 -18.89 -4.09 -0.68
C PRO A 77 -17.50 -3.47 -0.66
N GLU A 78 -16.47 -4.30 -0.77
CA GLU A 78 -15.11 -3.83 -0.97
C GLU A 78 -15.13 -3.04 -2.29
N VAL A 79 -15.50 -1.76 -2.21
CA VAL A 79 -15.77 -0.91 -3.35
C VAL A 79 -14.41 -0.34 -3.71
N VAL A 80 -13.79 -1.00 -4.68
CA VAL A 80 -12.58 -0.47 -5.29
C VAL A 80 -12.91 0.84 -5.99
N TYR A 81 -12.40 1.95 -5.46
CA TYR A 81 -12.59 3.28 -6.01
C TYR A 81 -11.67 3.48 -7.20
N THR A 82 -12.25 3.67 -8.39
CA THR A 82 -11.47 3.99 -9.59
C THR A 82 -11.51 5.49 -9.87
N ILE A 83 -10.37 6.14 -9.70
CA ILE A 83 -10.18 7.58 -9.92
C ILE A 83 -9.75 7.81 -11.38
N PRO A 84 -10.55 8.53 -12.18
CA PRO A 84 -10.14 9.02 -13.49
C PRO A 84 -9.09 10.13 -13.35
N THR A 85 -7.95 10.00 -14.02
CA THR A 85 -6.83 10.94 -13.93
C THR A 85 -6.40 11.52 -15.27
N VAL A 86 -5.85 12.73 -15.21
CA VAL A 86 -5.24 13.44 -16.34
C VAL A 86 -3.82 13.84 -15.96
N VAL A 87 -2.87 13.56 -16.82
CA VAL A 87 -1.46 13.95 -16.66
C VAL A 87 -1.18 15.13 -17.57
N HIS A 88 -0.86 16.27 -16.98
CA HIS A 88 -0.46 17.47 -17.70
C HIS A 88 1.07 17.51 -17.85
N ILE A 89 1.57 17.43 -19.09
CA ILE A 89 3.00 17.50 -19.40
C ILE A 89 3.31 18.90 -19.92
N ILE A 90 4.13 19.63 -19.15
CA ILE A 90 4.62 20.95 -19.54
C ILE A 90 6.05 20.79 -20.08
N HIS A 91 6.24 21.05 -21.37
CA HIS A 91 7.50 20.85 -22.07
C HIS A 91 7.85 22.04 -22.98
N ASN A 92 9.10 22.10 -23.46
CA ASN A 92 9.51 23.11 -24.45
C ASN A 92 9.08 22.68 -25.86
N SER A 93 8.78 23.64 -26.74
CA SER A 93 8.33 23.37 -28.12
C SER A 93 9.35 22.59 -28.96
N THR A 94 10.64 22.66 -28.61
CA THR A 94 11.72 21.94 -29.29
C THR A 94 11.87 20.48 -28.84
N GLU A 95 11.22 20.08 -27.75
CA GLU A 95 11.31 18.73 -27.20
C GLU A 95 10.26 17.81 -27.82
N GLY A 96 10.70 16.84 -28.63
CA GLY A 96 9.84 15.75 -29.12
C GLY A 96 9.43 14.78 -28.01
N ILE A 97 8.39 13.98 -28.26
CA ILE A 97 7.92 12.97 -27.28
C ILE A 97 9.07 11.99 -26.94
N GLY A 98 9.29 11.78 -25.65
CA GLY A 98 10.39 10.98 -25.10
C GLY A 98 11.68 11.75 -24.85
N GLN A 99 11.74 13.06 -25.15
CA GLN A 99 12.93 13.88 -24.98
C GLN A 99 12.73 14.93 -23.88
N GLY A 100 13.77 15.17 -23.10
CA GLY A 100 13.77 16.18 -22.04
C GLY A 100 12.56 16.04 -21.11
N ARG A 101 11.75 17.10 -21.02
CA ARG A 101 10.54 17.15 -20.18
C ARG A 101 9.31 16.52 -20.83
N ASN A 102 9.34 16.29 -22.14
CA ASN A 102 8.22 15.76 -22.90
C ASN A 102 8.17 14.23 -22.76
N LEU A 103 7.74 13.71 -21.60
CA LEU A 103 7.80 12.28 -21.27
C LEU A 103 6.98 11.40 -22.23
N SER A 104 7.52 10.23 -22.60
CA SER A 104 6.80 9.24 -23.41
C SER A 104 5.62 8.61 -22.65
N ASN A 105 4.60 8.13 -23.36
CA ASN A 105 3.47 7.40 -22.77
C ASN A 105 3.87 6.23 -21.87
N ALA A 106 4.89 5.45 -22.25
CA ALA A 106 5.36 4.33 -21.45
C ALA A 106 5.84 4.76 -20.05
N ARG A 107 6.46 5.95 -19.95
CA ARG A 107 6.88 6.53 -18.66
C ARG A 107 5.69 6.97 -17.82
N ILE A 108 4.69 7.58 -18.44
CA ILE A 108 3.45 8.00 -17.77
C ILE A 108 2.71 6.77 -17.24
N GLN A 109 2.54 5.75 -18.08
CA GLN A 109 1.89 4.49 -17.69
C GLN A 109 2.64 3.78 -16.57
N SER A 110 3.98 3.78 -16.61
CA SER A 110 4.79 3.24 -15.51
C SER A 110 4.47 3.92 -14.17
N GLN A 111 4.24 5.24 -14.17
CA GLN A 111 3.88 5.95 -12.95
C GLN A 111 2.48 5.59 -12.46
N ILE A 112 1.51 5.47 -13.37
CA ILE A 112 0.16 5.01 -13.02
C ILE A 112 0.18 3.60 -12.43
N ASN A 113 1.02 2.71 -12.97
CA ASN A 113 1.19 1.36 -12.44
C ASN A 113 1.79 1.37 -11.03
N ILE A 114 2.79 2.22 -10.77
CA ILE A 114 3.35 2.38 -9.41
C ILE A 114 2.28 2.89 -8.44
N LEU A 115 1.49 3.90 -8.83
CA LEU A 115 0.40 4.40 -7.99
C LEU A 115 -0.62 3.29 -7.67
N ASN A 116 -1.02 2.49 -8.66
CA ASN A 116 -1.92 1.37 -8.41
C ASN A 116 -1.28 0.32 -7.49
N ASN A 117 0.01 0.04 -7.64
CA ASN A 117 0.69 -0.92 -6.78
C ASN A 117 0.72 -0.45 -5.32
N ASP A 118 1.01 0.83 -5.08
CA ASP A 118 1.11 1.39 -3.73
C ASP A 118 -0.27 1.48 -3.06
N PHE A 119 -1.28 1.97 -3.79
CA PHE A 119 -2.63 2.15 -3.25
C PHE A 119 -3.40 0.84 -3.14
N ARG A 120 -2.98 -0.22 -3.85
CA ARG A 120 -3.50 -1.58 -3.73
C ARG A 120 -2.65 -2.50 -2.85
N LYS A 121 -1.58 -1.98 -2.23
CA LYS A 121 -0.64 -2.77 -1.41
C LYS A 121 -0.08 -3.99 -2.16
N THR A 122 0.11 -3.87 -3.47
CA THR A 122 0.70 -4.89 -4.37
C THR A 122 2.12 -4.51 -4.83
N ASN A 123 2.71 -3.51 -4.19
CA ASN A 123 4.08 -3.06 -4.36
C ASN A 123 5.08 -4.14 -3.88
N SER A 124 6.17 -4.31 -4.64
CA SER A 124 7.16 -5.37 -4.39
C SER A 124 7.99 -5.15 -3.12
N ASP A 125 8.07 -3.91 -2.64
CA ASP A 125 8.84 -3.51 -1.45
C ASP A 125 8.03 -3.56 -0.15
N ILE A 126 6.80 -4.06 -0.19
CA ILE A 126 5.94 -4.32 0.99
C ILE A 126 6.65 -5.13 2.09
N GLY A 127 7.55 -6.04 1.71
CA GLY A 127 8.36 -6.83 2.64
C GLY A 127 9.42 -6.01 3.42
N SER A 128 9.67 -4.76 2.99
CA SER A 128 10.59 -3.83 3.65
C SER A 128 9.92 -3.06 4.79
N VAL A 129 8.60 -3.20 4.97
CA VAL A 129 7.86 -2.60 6.08
C VAL A 129 8.37 -3.22 7.40
N PRO A 130 8.89 -2.41 8.35
CA PRO A 130 9.33 -2.93 9.64
C PRO A 130 8.23 -3.71 10.35
N SER A 131 8.57 -4.80 11.03
CA SER A 131 7.60 -5.71 11.65
C SER A 131 6.63 -5.01 12.61
N MET A 132 7.09 -3.95 13.30
CA MET A 132 6.25 -3.13 14.18
C MET A 132 5.09 -2.40 13.46
N PHE A 133 5.16 -2.20 12.14
CA PHE A 133 4.13 -1.54 11.32
C PHE A 133 3.37 -2.50 10.40
N SER A 134 3.74 -3.79 10.39
CA SER A 134 3.09 -4.79 9.53
C SER A 134 1.58 -4.93 9.78
N GLY A 135 1.13 -4.72 11.02
CA GLY A 135 -0.27 -4.82 11.42
C GLY A 135 -1.13 -3.59 11.06
N ILE A 136 -0.53 -2.49 10.61
CA ILE A 136 -1.26 -1.26 10.22
C ILE A 136 -1.18 -0.96 8.72
N ALA A 137 -0.31 -1.65 7.97
CA ALA A 137 -0.28 -1.53 6.52
C ALA A 137 -1.54 -2.16 5.92
N ALA A 138 -2.29 -1.42 5.11
CA ALA A 138 -3.57 -1.86 4.55
C ALA A 138 -3.68 -1.54 3.05
N ASP A 139 -4.57 -2.24 2.37
CA ASP A 139 -5.02 -1.87 1.02
C ASP A 139 -5.95 -0.65 1.15
N SER A 140 -5.73 0.38 0.33
CA SER A 140 -6.59 1.57 0.31
C SER A 140 -7.75 1.44 -0.67
N GLU A 141 -7.78 0.35 -1.45
CA GLU A 141 -8.81 0.01 -2.43
C GLU A 141 -8.99 1.09 -3.50
N ILE A 142 -7.94 1.83 -3.82
CA ILE A 142 -7.94 2.90 -4.84
C ILE A 142 -7.17 2.44 -6.08
N ASN A 143 -7.79 2.63 -7.24
CA ASN A 143 -7.19 2.47 -8.56
C ASN A 143 -7.21 3.80 -9.31
N PHE A 144 -6.18 4.04 -10.12
CA PHE A 144 -6.06 5.18 -11.02
C PHE A 144 -6.16 4.70 -12.47
N CYS A 145 -6.95 5.42 -13.26
CA CYS A 145 -7.11 5.16 -14.69
C CYS A 145 -6.98 6.44 -15.50
N LEU A 146 -6.26 6.38 -16.63
CA LEU A 146 -6.16 7.50 -17.56
C LEU A 146 -7.49 7.67 -18.30
N ILE A 147 -8.01 8.90 -18.34
CA ILE A 147 -9.27 9.19 -19.03
C ILE A 147 -9.17 9.03 -20.54
N GLN A 148 -10.25 8.63 -21.21
CA GLN A 148 -10.29 8.51 -22.67
C GLN A 148 -10.92 9.73 -23.36
N THR A 149 -11.72 10.50 -22.63
CA THR A 149 -12.49 11.65 -23.13
C THR A 149 -12.23 12.87 -22.26
N TYR A 150 -12.24 14.06 -22.85
CA TYR A 150 -12.02 15.30 -22.11
C TYR A 150 -13.01 15.47 -20.94
N PRO A 151 -12.52 15.92 -19.77
CA PRO A 151 -13.34 16.05 -18.57
C PRO A 151 -14.32 17.22 -18.69
N THR A 152 -15.33 17.22 -17.82
CA THR A 152 -16.29 18.32 -17.69
C THR A 152 -15.56 19.63 -17.40
N GLY A 153 -15.86 20.69 -18.16
CA GLY A 153 -15.20 22.00 -18.04
C GLY A 153 -14.07 22.24 -19.05
N HIS A 154 -13.68 21.24 -19.85
CA HIS A 154 -12.79 21.43 -21.00
C HIS A 154 -13.60 21.89 -22.25
N PRO A 155 -13.05 22.74 -23.14
CA PRO A 155 -13.76 23.17 -24.36
C PRO A 155 -14.27 22.02 -25.24
N ASN A 156 -13.54 20.90 -25.22
CA ASN A 156 -13.86 19.69 -25.99
C ASN A 156 -14.50 18.58 -25.12
N ALA A 157 -15.15 18.93 -24.00
CA ALA A 157 -15.73 17.97 -23.06
C ALA A 157 -16.59 16.90 -23.78
N GLY A 158 -16.39 15.63 -23.39
CA GLY A 158 -17.08 14.48 -24.00
C GLY A 158 -16.49 13.99 -25.33
N GLN A 159 -15.56 14.71 -25.95
CA GLN A 159 -14.83 14.22 -27.12
C GLN A 159 -13.65 13.33 -26.70
N ALA A 160 -13.27 12.39 -27.57
CA ALA A 160 -12.10 11.54 -27.37
C ALA A 160 -10.80 12.35 -27.37
N MET A 161 -9.91 12.03 -26.44
CA MET A 161 -8.57 12.62 -26.40
C MET A 161 -7.69 11.95 -27.47
N PRO A 162 -6.83 12.71 -28.19
CA PRO A 162 -5.85 12.13 -29.11
C PRO A 162 -4.87 11.17 -28.42
N GLU A 163 -4.57 11.45 -27.16
CA GLU A 163 -3.73 10.66 -26.28
C GLU A 163 -4.49 10.44 -24.95
N PRO A 164 -4.87 9.19 -24.60
CA PRO A 164 -5.66 8.94 -23.41
C PRO A 164 -4.98 9.45 -22.14
N GLY A 165 -5.67 10.33 -21.42
CA GLY A 165 -5.28 10.86 -20.11
C GLY A 165 -4.02 11.71 -20.12
N VAL A 166 -3.51 12.11 -21.28
CA VAL A 166 -2.32 12.96 -21.39
C VAL A 166 -2.69 14.26 -22.08
N ASN A 167 -2.35 15.37 -21.43
CA ASN A 167 -2.46 16.70 -21.99
C ASN A 167 -1.06 17.33 -22.06
N ARG A 168 -0.53 17.47 -23.28
CA ARG A 168 0.79 18.06 -23.52
C ARG A 168 0.62 19.54 -23.83
N VAL A 169 1.26 20.39 -23.04
CA VAL A 169 1.21 21.84 -23.22
C VAL A 169 2.62 22.39 -23.36
N SER A 170 2.88 23.05 -24.48
CA SER A 170 4.13 23.77 -24.70
C SER A 170 4.20 24.99 -23.77
N ALA A 171 5.32 25.15 -23.08
CA ALA A 171 5.58 26.28 -22.20
C ALA A 171 5.50 27.63 -22.97
N THR A 172 5.85 27.65 -24.26
CA THR A 172 5.74 28.83 -25.12
C THR A 172 4.29 29.27 -25.34
N THR A 173 3.35 28.32 -25.33
CA THR A 173 1.91 28.57 -25.48
C THR A 173 1.28 29.12 -24.19
N ILE A 174 1.80 28.72 -23.02
CA ILE A 174 1.31 29.20 -21.71
C ILE A 174 1.91 30.57 -21.36
N GLY A 175 3.18 30.79 -21.70
CA GLY A 175 3.97 31.93 -21.22
C GLY A 175 3.85 33.23 -22.04
N GLY A 176 2.99 33.31 -23.05
CA GLY A 176 2.89 34.53 -23.86
C GLY A 176 4.19 34.89 -24.58
N GLY A 177 4.66 34.04 -25.50
CA GLY A 177 5.48 34.50 -26.62
C GLY A 177 6.95 34.85 -26.38
N ILE A 178 7.56 34.50 -25.25
CA ILE A 178 9.04 34.44 -25.20
C ILE A 178 9.51 33.05 -25.62
N ALA A 179 9.97 32.95 -26.87
CA ALA A 179 10.72 31.80 -27.35
C ALA A 179 11.98 31.66 -26.48
N ASN A 180 12.16 30.51 -25.84
CA ASN A 180 13.40 30.18 -25.17
C ASN A 180 14.43 29.86 -26.27
N THR A 181 15.13 30.91 -26.74
CA THR A 181 16.31 30.82 -27.61
C THR A 181 17.54 30.48 -26.80
#